data_AF-A0A1F8R080-F1
#
_entry.id   AF-A0A1F8R080-F1
#
_cell.length_a   1.000
_cell.length_b   1.000
_cell.length_c   1.000
_cell.angle_alpha   90.00
_cell.angle_beta   90.00
_cell.angle_gamma   90.00
#
_symmetry.space_group_name_H-M   'P 1'
#
loop_
_entity.id
_entity.type
_entity.pdbx_description
1 polymer ?
#
loop_
_entity_poly.entity_id
_entity_poly.type
_entity_poly.pdbx_seq_one_letter_code
_entity_poly.pdbx_strand_id
1 'polypeptide(L)'
;MKDNINYHVQKTRQYWHIDGLAELVAGGIFLFLGAYFFALSALPPNSLLNTLLQAGFALIFIGSLLLGKRLVTAFKARLTFPRTGFVAYRPPTNRSRWISAGLAFIMAALVVALIARSPASFAWLPAITGLIVGGAWLIFASRLGLPRFFLLAIVSLAFGIGLSLTGLGDILGLAIYYALMGLTLLLSGGLTLRSYLKQAPAPREEPDES
;
A
#
# COMPACT_ATOMS: atom_id res chain seq x y z
N MET A 1 15.14 -19.64 -22.00
CA MET A 1 16.08 -19.52 -20.87
C MET A 1 15.84 -18.29 -19.98
N LYS A 2 15.64 -17.07 -20.53
CA LYS A 2 15.33 -15.87 -19.72
C LYS A 2 14.06 -15.99 -18.86
N ASP A 3 13.07 -16.75 -19.30
CA ASP A 3 11.79 -16.91 -18.60
C ASP A 3 11.90 -17.70 -17.29
N ASN A 4 12.78 -18.69 -17.20
CA ASN A 4 13.00 -19.46 -15.96
C ASN A 4 13.70 -18.62 -14.88
N ILE A 5 14.68 -17.78 -15.26
CA ILE A 5 15.36 -16.89 -14.31
C ILE A 5 14.38 -15.86 -13.74
N ASN A 6 13.58 -15.24 -14.62
CA ASN A 6 12.56 -14.27 -14.20
C ASN A 6 11.51 -14.91 -13.28
N TYR A 7 11.13 -16.17 -13.55
CA TYR A 7 10.22 -16.94 -12.70
C TYR A 7 10.77 -17.14 -11.27
N HIS A 8 12.02 -17.57 -11.13
CA HIS A 8 12.63 -17.77 -9.81
C HIS A 8 12.82 -16.45 -9.03
N VAL A 9 13.22 -15.35 -9.70
CA VAL A 9 13.36 -14.03 -9.06
C VAL A 9 12.02 -13.45 -8.60
N GLN A 10 10.96 -13.63 -9.40
CA GLN A 10 9.61 -13.18 -9.05
C GLN A 10 9.05 -13.95 -7.84
N LYS A 11 9.43 -15.22 -7.70
CA LYS A 11 9.04 -16.13 -6.61
C LYS A 11 9.63 -15.73 -5.26
N THR A 12 10.90 -15.32 -5.22
CA THR A 12 11.54 -14.80 -4.00
C THR A 12 10.88 -13.48 -3.53
N ARG A 13 10.41 -12.65 -4.47
CA ARG A 13 9.73 -11.39 -4.15
C ARG A 13 8.31 -11.60 -3.62
N GLN A 14 7.57 -12.57 -4.14
CA GLN A 14 6.23 -12.92 -3.64
C GLN A 14 6.26 -13.34 -2.17
N TYR A 15 7.25 -14.15 -1.78
CA TYR A 15 7.39 -14.64 -0.42
C TYR A 15 7.45 -13.52 0.62
N TRP A 16 8.08 -12.39 0.28
CA TRP A 16 8.16 -11.23 1.17
C TRP A 16 6.79 -10.60 1.48
N HIS A 17 5.77 -10.82 0.66
CA HIS A 17 4.45 -10.19 0.84
C HIS A 17 3.37 -11.14 1.34
N ILE A 18 3.61 -12.45 1.43
CA ILE A 18 2.55 -13.43 1.70
C ILE A 18 1.98 -13.34 3.12
N ASP A 19 2.79 -12.89 4.08
CA ASP A 19 2.43 -12.80 5.50
C ASP A 19 1.58 -11.57 5.87
N GLY A 20 1.35 -10.62 4.95
CA GLY A 20 0.54 -9.43 5.21
C GLY A 20 1.21 -8.38 6.12
N LEU A 21 2.42 -8.63 6.61
CA LEU A 21 3.16 -7.67 7.46
C LEU A 21 3.54 -6.39 6.71
N ALA A 22 3.90 -6.52 5.44
CA ALA A 22 4.19 -5.36 4.59
C ALA A 22 2.95 -4.46 4.41
N GLU A 23 1.76 -5.05 4.31
CA GLU A 23 0.48 -4.33 4.21
C GLU A 23 0.13 -3.66 5.54
N LEU A 24 0.35 -4.32 6.68
CA LEU A 24 0.16 -3.73 8.01
C LEU A 24 1.06 -2.50 8.22
N VAL A 25 2.36 -2.62 7.92
CA VAL A 25 3.28 -1.50 8.09
C VAL A 25 2.97 -0.37 7.11
N ALA A 26 2.65 -0.70 5.85
CA ALA A 26 2.19 0.30 4.89
C ALA A 26 0.91 1.00 5.38
N GLY A 27 -0.04 0.26 5.94
CA GLY A 27 -1.26 0.81 6.55
C GLY A 27 -0.96 1.77 7.70
N GLY A 28 0.00 1.44 8.55
CA GLY A 28 0.49 2.32 9.61
C GLY A 28 1.10 3.63 9.07
N ILE A 29 1.92 3.55 8.01
CA ILE A 29 2.48 4.73 7.35
C ILE A 29 1.38 5.60 6.73
N PHE A 30 0.40 4.99 6.07
CA PHE A 30 -0.73 5.71 5.49
C PHE A 30 -1.60 6.37 6.56
N LEU A 31 -1.88 5.69 7.68
CA LEU A 31 -2.57 6.33 8.81
C LEU A 31 -1.77 7.50 9.39
N PHE A 32 -0.46 7.34 9.55
CA PHE A 32 0.41 8.40 10.02
C PHE A 32 0.40 9.61 9.06
N LEU A 33 0.42 9.37 7.75
CA LEU A 33 0.26 10.42 6.74
C LEU A 33 -1.13 11.08 6.82
N GLY A 34 -2.19 10.30 7.05
CA GLY A 34 -3.54 10.83 7.26
C GLY A 34 -3.60 11.77 8.47
N ALA A 35 -3.02 11.38 9.60
CA ALA A 35 -2.90 12.21 10.79
C ALA A 35 -2.05 13.47 10.54
N TYR A 36 -0.95 13.34 9.78
CA TYR A 36 -0.10 14.45 9.39
C TYR A 36 -0.86 15.49 8.55
N PHE A 37 -1.57 15.07 7.50
CA PHE A 37 -2.36 15.99 6.68
C PHE A 37 -3.56 16.56 7.45
N PHE A 38 -4.17 15.79 8.35
CA PHE A 38 -5.22 16.30 9.23
C PHE A 38 -4.70 17.42 10.13
N ALA A 39 -3.54 17.21 10.77
CA ALA A 39 -2.88 18.24 11.57
C ALA A 39 -2.56 19.49 10.73
N LEU A 40 -2.09 19.31 9.49
CA LEU A 40 -1.83 20.42 8.58
C LEU A 40 -3.10 21.21 8.22
N SER A 41 -4.24 20.53 8.08
CA SER A 41 -5.53 21.17 7.80
C SER A 41 -6.12 21.90 9.01
N ALA A 42 -5.82 21.44 10.23
CA ALA A 42 -6.32 22.03 11.46
C ALA A 42 -5.48 23.23 11.95
N LEU A 43 -4.21 23.33 11.52
CA LEU A 43 -3.31 24.39 11.93
C LEU A 43 -3.49 25.67 11.09
N PRO A 44 -3.42 26.87 11.69
CA PRO A 44 -3.46 28.14 10.95
C PRO A 44 -2.34 28.19 9.89
N PRO A 45 -2.64 28.64 8.64
CA PRO A 45 -1.67 28.67 7.55
C PRO A 45 -0.39 29.46 7.86
N ASN A 46 -0.49 30.51 8.68
CA ASN A 46 0.61 31.41 9.01
C ASN A 46 1.39 31.01 10.28
N SER A 47 1.07 29.86 10.88
CA SER A 47 1.80 29.39 12.07
C SER A 47 3.17 28.85 11.67
N LEU A 48 4.21 29.19 12.46
CA LEU A 48 5.55 28.63 12.31
C LEU A 48 5.52 27.09 12.29
N LEU A 49 4.63 26.47 13.07
CA LEU A 49 4.48 25.02 13.09
C LEU A 49 3.95 24.48 11.76
N ASN A 50 3.02 25.18 11.11
CA ASN A 50 2.50 24.81 9.80
C ASN A 50 3.62 24.89 8.74
N THR A 51 4.39 25.97 8.72
CA THR A 51 5.54 26.14 7.82
C THR A 51 6.62 25.07 8.05
N LEU A 52 6.95 24.77 9.30
CA LEU A 52 7.93 23.73 9.65
C LEU A 52 7.46 22.34 9.23
N LEU A 53 6.18 22.01 9.41
CA LEU A 53 5.61 20.74 8.97
C LEU A 53 5.68 20.63 7.44
N GLN A 54 5.23 21.65 6.70
CA GLN A 54 5.31 21.66 5.24
C GLN A 54 6.74 21.48 4.73
N ALA A 55 7.70 22.23 5.28
CA ALA A 55 9.12 22.12 4.92
C ALA A 55 9.70 20.74 5.29
N GLY A 56 9.25 20.18 6.41
CA GLY A 56 9.66 18.88 6.91
C GLY A 56 9.02 17.68 6.21
N PHE A 57 8.02 17.88 5.34
CA PHE A 57 7.26 16.79 4.72
C PHE A 57 8.17 15.77 4.03
N ALA A 58 9.13 16.22 3.23
CA ALA A 58 10.04 15.32 2.51
C ALA A 58 10.85 14.44 3.47
N LEU A 59 11.34 15.02 4.57
CA LEU A 59 12.10 14.29 5.60
C LEU A 59 11.21 13.29 6.33
N ILE A 60 10.00 13.69 6.71
CA ILE A 60 9.02 12.83 7.38
C ILE A 60 8.61 11.67 6.45
N PHE A 61 8.35 11.97 5.18
CA PHE A 61 7.97 10.97 4.19
C PHE A 61 9.10 9.96 3.96
N ILE A 62 10.31 10.42 3.67
CA ILE A 62 11.48 9.54 3.49
C ILE A 62 11.76 8.75 4.76
N GLY A 63 11.72 9.40 5.93
CA GLY A 63 11.89 8.77 7.24
C GLY A 63 10.87 7.64 7.46
N SER A 64 9.61 7.86 7.10
CA SER A 64 8.55 6.85 7.24
C SER A 64 8.79 5.63 6.34
N LEU A 65 9.31 5.82 5.13
CA LEU A 65 9.65 4.73 4.21
C LEU A 65 10.83 3.90 4.73
N LEU A 66 11.89 4.56 5.21
CA LEU A 66 13.07 3.90 5.76
C LEU A 66 12.73 3.13 7.04
N LEU A 67 11.97 3.77 7.94
CA LEU A 67 11.49 3.15 9.17
C LEU A 67 10.55 1.98 8.87
N GLY A 68 9.64 2.13 7.91
CA GLY A 68 8.74 1.09 7.46
C GLY A 68 9.49 -0.16 7.01
N LYS A 69 10.53 -0.01 6.18
CA LYS A 69 11.38 -1.13 5.77
C LYS A 69 11.99 -1.84 6.97
N ARG A 70 12.54 -1.09 7.94
CA ARG A 70 13.13 -1.67 9.17
C ARG A 70 12.08 -2.39 10.01
N LEU A 71 10.90 -1.81 10.18
CA LEU A 71 9.80 -2.42 10.93
C LEU A 71 9.33 -3.73 10.30
N VAL A 72 9.14 -3.76 8.98
CA VAL A 72 8.78 -5.01 8.27
C VAL A 72 9.83 -6.09 8.52
N THR A 73 11.12 -5.77 8.39
CA THR A 73 12.20 -6.73 8.65
C THR A 73 12.23 -7.18 10.11
N ALA A 74 12.06 -6.27 11.07
CA ALA A 74 12.04 -6.60 12.49
C ALA A 74 10.85 -7.50 12.87
N PHE A 75 9.65 -7.20 12.35
CA PHE A 75 8.47 -8.04 12.58
C PHE A 75 8.62 -9.40 11.94
N LYS A 76 9.15 -9.47 10.71
CA LYS A 76 9.42 -10.74 10.04
C LYS A 76 10.41 -11.60 10.82
N ALA A 77 11.48 -11.01 11.36
CA ALA A 77 12.48 -11.71 12.16
C ALA A 77 11.88 -12.38 13.41
N ARG A 78 10.85 -11.78 14.01
CA ARG A 78 10.21 -12.32 15.22
C ARG A 78 9.03 -13.24 14.94
N LEU A 79 8.23 -12.95 13.92
CA LEU A 79 6.93 -13.61 13.70
C LEU A 79 6.93 -14.60 12.55
N THR A 80 7.61 -14.29 11.45
CA THR A 80 7.49 -15.07 10.20
C THR A 80 8.68 -16.01 10.04
N PHE A 81 9.92 -15.51 10.18
CA PHE A 81 11.14 -16.29 9.92
C PHE A 81 11.32 -17.52 10.82
N PRO A 82 10.95 -17.51 12.12
CA PRO A 82 11.04 -18.71 12.95
C PRO A 82 10.05 -19.82 12.58
N ARG A 83 8.97 -19.50 11.84
CA ARG A 83 7.87 -20.43 11.54
C ARG A 83 7.95 -21.07 10.16
N THR A 84 8.88 -20.62 9.33
CA THR A 84 8.95 -21.04 7.94
C THR A 84 10.05 -22.07 7.74
N GLY A 85 9.66 -23.35 7.81
CA GLY A 85 10.36 -24.42 7.10
C GLY A 85 10.16 -24.28 5.59
N PHE A 86 11.18 -24.65 4.82
CA PHE A 86 11.24 -24.50 3.35
C PHE A 86 10.04 -25.13 2.59
N VAL A 87 9.77 -24.64 1.35
CA VAL A 87 8.89 -25.19 0.28
C VAL A 87 7.41 -24.75 0.35
N ALA A 88 6.62 -24.46 -0.71
CA ALA A 88 6.73 -24.41 -2.18
C ALA A 88 5.87 -23.23 -2.70
N TYR A 89 6.08 -22.78 -3.95
CA TYR A 89 5.13 -21.86 -4.61
C TYR A 89 4.71 -22.25 -6.03
N ARG A 90 3.39 -22.10 -6.25
CA ARG A 90 2.63 -22.15 -7.51
C ARG A 90 3.03 -21.02 -8.46
N PRO A 91 2.97 -21.24 -9.79
CA PRO A 91 3.38 -20.24 -10.77
C PRO A 91 2.38 -19.10 -10.97
N PRO A 92 2.84 -17.85 -11.25
CA PRO A 92 1.97 -16.77 -11.69
C PRO A 92 1.50 -17.03 -13.13
N THR A 93 0.23 -16.70 -13.42
CA THR A 93 -0.36 -16.85 -14.75
C THR A 93 -0.13 -15.59 -15.60
N ASN A 94 0.28 -15.77 -16.86
CA ASN A 94 0.62 -14.69 -17.80
C ASN A 94 -0.58 -13.74 -18.09
N ARG A 95 -1.81 -14.18 -17.77
CA ARG A 95 -3.08 -13.44 -17.89
C ARG A 95 -3.12 -12.18 -17.01
N SER A 96 -2.37 -12.14 -15.91
CA SER A 96 -2.32 -11.01 -14.97
C SER A 96 -1.79 -9.71 -15.60
N ARG A 97 -0.86 -9.79 -16.56
CA ARG A 97 -0.22 -8.60 -17.18
C ARG A 97 -1.20 -7.81 -18.04
N TRP A 98 -2.01 -8.49 -18.86
CA TRP A 98 -3.01 -7.86 -19.71
C TRP A 98 -4.15 -7.23 -18.91
N ILE A 99 -4.58 -7.89 -17.84
CA ILE A 99 -5.57 -7.34 -16.90
C ILE A 99 -5.03 -6.07 -16.24
N SER A 100 -3.74 -6.07 -15.85
CA SER A 100 -3.09 -4.91 -15.25
C SER A 100 -2.99 -3.73 -16.23
N ALA A 101 -2.63 -4.01 -17.49
CA ALA A 101 -2.54 -3.00 -18.54
C ALA A 101 -3.91 -2.39 -18.88
N GLY A 102 -4.95 -3.24 -19.01
CA GLY A 102 -6.32 -2.78 -19.25
C GLY A 102 -6.85 -1.94 -18.08
N LEU A 103 -6.63 -2.38 -16.84
CA LEU A 103 -7.06 -1.65 -15.67
C LEU A 103 -6.33 -0.30 -15.56
N ALA A 104 -5.01 -0.26 -15.76
CA ALA A 104 -4.23 0.98 -15.77
C ALA A 104 -4.72 1.98 -16.84
N PHE A 105 -5.04 1.50 -18.05
CA PHE A 105 -5.59 2.33 -19.11
C PHE A 105 -6.95 2.92 -18.72
N ILE A 106 -7.86 2.10 -18.16
CA ILE A 106 -9.17 2.56 -17.68
C ILE A 106 -9.00 3.63 -16.59
N MET A 107 -8.07 3.44 -15.66
CA MET A 107 -7.83 4.39 -14.57
C MET A 107 -7.31 5.73 -15.10
N ALA A 108 -6.36 5.69 -16.03
CA ALA A 108 -5.82 6.89 -16.67
C ALA A 108 -6.89 7.63 -17.48
N ALA A 109 -7.69 6.91 -18.27
CA ALA A 109 -8.78 7.47 -19.06
C ALA A 109 -9.85 8.13 -18.16
N LEU A 110 -10.20 7.49 -17.03
CA LEU A 110 -11.16 8.02 -16.07
C LEU A 110 -10.67 9.35 -15.46
N VAL A 111 -9.40 9.43 -15.08
CA VAL A 111 -8.83 10.67 -14.54
C VAL A 111 -8.79 11.77 -15.59
N VAL A 112 -8.37 11.47 -16.82
CA VAL A 112 -8.36 12.45 -17.92
C VAL A 112 -9.78 12.96 -18.22
N ALA A 113 -10.77 12.07 -18.28
CA ALA A 113 -12.17 12.44 -18.52
C ALA A 113 -12.73 13.33 -17.40
N LEU A 114 -12.33 13.07 -16.16
CA LEU A 114 -12.73 13.90 -15.03
C LEU A 114 -12.05 15.28 -15.08
N ILE A 115 -10.73 15.35 -15.30
CA ILE A 115 -10.00 16.63 -15.45
C ILE A 115 -10.57 17.49 -16.57
N ALA A 116 -10.90 16.88 -17.71
CA ALA A 116 -11.49 17.58 -18.86
C ALA A 116 -12.84 18.25 -18.55
N ARG A 117 -13.54 17.85 -17.46
CA ARG A 117 -14.83 18.42 -17.06
C ARG A 117 -14.74 19.58 -16.05
N SER A 118 -13.62 19.80 -15.37
CA SER A 118 -13.48 20.92 -14.41
C SER A 118 -12.03 21.45 -14.37
N PRO A 119 -11.73 22.55 -15.10
CA PRO A 119 -10.35 22.97 -15.33
C PRO A 119 -9.60 23.68 -14.18
N ALA A 120 -10.20 23.91 -12.99
CA ALA A 120 -9.72 25.03 -12.16
C ALA A 120 -9.74 24.90 -10.62
N SER A 121 -9.84 23.71 -10.01
CA SER A 121 -9.74 23.61 -8.55
C SER A 121 -8.71 22.58 -8.09
N PHE A 122 -7.96 22.89 -7.03
CA PHE A 122 -7.03 21.93 -6.41
C PHE A 122 -7.72 20.70 -5.78
N ALA A 123 -9.07 20.66 -5.81
CA ALA A 123 -9.91 19.57 -5.31
C ALA A 123 -9.63 18.21 -5.98
N TRP A 124 -8.88 18.19 -7.09
CA TRP A 124 -8.41 16.99 -7.78
C TRP A 124 -7.25 16.27 -7.08
N LEU A 125 -6.63 16.86 -6.07
CA LEU A 125 -5.45 16.29 -5.40
C LEU A 125 -5.69 14.88 -4.82
N PRO A 126 -6.83 14.58 -4.14
CA PRO A 126 -7.17 13.21 -3.74
C PRO A 126 -7.29 12.23 -4.92
N ALA A 127 -7.90 12.64 -6.04
CA ALA A 127 -8.01 11.79 -7.23
C ALA A 127 -6.64 11.49 -7.87
N ILE A 128 -5.77 12.49 -7.99
CA ILE A 128 -4.40 12.32 -8.48
C ILE A 128 -3.64 11.35 -7.55
N THR A 129 -3.77 11.53 -6.24
CA THR A 129 -3.13 10.64 -5.25
C THR A 129 -3.67 9.22 -5.35
N GLY A 130 -4.99 9.07 -5.47
CA GLY A 130 -5.66 7.79 -5.68
C GLY A 130 -5.19 7.06 -6.93
N LEU A 131 -4.92 7.81 -8.02
CA LEU A 131 -4.35 7.27 -9.25
C LEU A 131 -2.90 6.82 -9.07
N ILE A 132 -2.05 7.65 -8.46
CA ILE A 132 -0.63 7.31 -8.24
C ILE A 132 -0.50 6.07 -7.34
N VAL A 133 -1.20 6.07 -6.20
CA VAL A 133 -1.17 4.95 -5.25
C VAL A 133 -1.84 3.71 -5.87
N GLY A 134 -2.96 3.88 -6.58
CA GLY A 134 -3.64 2.79 -7.27
C GLY A 134 -2.76 2.17 -8.36
N GLY A 135 -2.05 3.00 -9.12
CA GLY A 135 -1.06 2.57 -10.11
C GLY A 135 0.10 1.81 -9.47
N ALA A 136 0.61 2.28 -8.32
CA ALA A 136 1.62 1.55 -7.57
C ALA A 136 1.11 0.16 -7.14
N TRP A 137 -0.13 0.06 -6.65
CA TRP A 137 -0.75 -1.22 -6.32
C TRP A 137 -0.95 -2.13 -7.54
N LEU A 138 -1.31 -1.59 -8.71
CA LEU A 138 -1.38 -2.38 -9.96
C LEU A 138 -0.03 -2.92 -10.38
N ILE A 139 1.03 -2.11 -10.24
CA ILE A 139 2.39 -2.57 -10.50
C ILE A 139 2.75 -3.71 -9.54
N PHE A 140 2.44 -3.59 -8.25
CA PHE A 140 2.62 -4.68 -7.30
C PHE A 140 1.76 -5.89 -7.64
N ALA A 141 0.51 -5.71 -8.05
CA ALA A 141 -0.39 -6.80 -8.44
C ALA A 141 0.14 -7.58 -9.65
N SER A 142 0.63 -6.88 -10.67
CA SER A 142 1.22 -7.48 -11.86
C SER A 142 2.57 -8.18 -11.60
N ARG A 143 3.37 -7.63 -10.68
CA ARG A 143 4.69 -8.18 -10.33
C ARG A 143 4.62 -9.30 -9.30
N LEU A 144 3.65 -9.26 -8.40
CA LEU A 144 3.51 -10.26 -7.32
C LEU A 144 2.39 -11.25 -7.61
N GLY A 145 1.54 -11.04 -8.61
CA GLY A 145 0.48 -11.98 -9.00
C GLY A 145 -0.57 -12.24 -7.92
N LEU A 146 -0.68 -11.37 -6.92
CA LEU A 146 -1.60 -11.52 -5.80
C LEU A 146 -2.90 -10.74 -6.08
N PRO A 147 -4.08 -11.41 -6.12
CA PRO A 147 -5.34 -10.78 -6.52
C PRO A 147 -5.76 -9.62 -5.61
N ARG A 148 -5.38 -9.69 -4.33
CA ARG A 148 -5.70 -8.63 -3.34
C ARG A 148 -5.08 -7.27 -3.67
N PHE A 149 -3.94 -7.21 -4.37
CA PHE A 149 -3.36 -5.93 -4.78
C PHE A 149 -4.17 -5.25 -5.91
N PHE A 150 -4.88 -6.02 -6.74
CA PHE A 150 -5.83 -5.44 -7.70
C PHE A 150 -7.00 -4.79 -6.96
N LEU A 151 -7.51 -5.43 -5.90
CA LEU A 151 -8.57 -4.86 -5.08
C LEU A 151 -8.11 -3.56 -4.41
N LEU A 152 -6.89 -3.53 -3.85
CA LEU A 152 -6.31 -2.31 -3.26
C LEU A 152 -6.14 -1.18 -4.27
N ALA A 153 -5.83 -1.48 -5.53
CA ALA A 153 -5.77 -0.47 -6.58
C ALA A 153 -7.14 0.15 -6.88
N ILE A 154 -8.18 -0.69 -6.99
CA ILE A 154 -9.56 -0.24 -7.21
C ILE A 154 -10.06 0.60 -6.04
N VAL A 155 -9.82 0.14 -4.80
CA VAL A 155 -10.20 0.87 -3.59
C VAL A 155 -9.48 2.22 -3.50
N SER A 156 -8.19 2.28 -3.83
CA SER A 156 -7.43 3.53 -3.90
C SER A 156 -8.05 4.53 -4.86
N LEU A 157 -8.46 4.10 -6.05
CA LEU A 157 -9.18 4.99 -6.96
C LEU A 157 -10.52 5.45 -6.41
N ALA A 158 -11.31 4.51 -5.89
CA ALA A 158 -12.65 4.79 -5.41
C ALA A 158 -12.61 5.87 -4.32
N PHE A 159 -11.64 5.78 -3.40
CA PHE A 159 -11.41 6.82 -2.39
C PHE A 159 -10.93 8.14 -3.02
N GLY A 160 -9.95 8.10 -3.92
CA GLY A 160 -9.42 9.33 -4.54
C GLY A 160 -10.50 10.10 -5.32
N ILE A 161 -11.24 9.42 -6.19
CA ILE A 161 -12.32 10.01 -6.98
C ILE A 161 -13.47 10.43 -6.08
N GLY A 162 -13.92 9.54 -5.19
CA GLY A 162 -15.03 9.82 -4.27
C GLY A 162 -14.78 11.07 -3.44
N LEU A 163 -13.57 11.22 -2.89
CA LEU A 163 -13.20 12.40 -2.10
C LEU A 163 -13.07 13.67 -2.95
N SER A 164 -12.51 13.59 -4.16
CA SER A 164 -12.46 14.74 -5.06
C SER A 164 -13.84 15.28 -5.43
N LEU A 165 -14.87 14.44 -5.47
CA LEU A 165 -16.25 14.86 -5.74
C LEU A 165 -16.94 15.55 -4.54
N THR A 166 -16.41 15.40 -3.33
CA THR A 166 -17.01 16.01 -2.12
C THR A 166 -16.71 17.49 -1.95
N GLY A 167 -15.65 18.00 -2.59
CA GLY A 167 -15.22 19.39 -2.42
C GLY A 167 -14.68 19.75 -1.03
N LEU A 168 -14.28 18.76 -0.22
CA LEU A 168 -13.79 18.93 1.17
C LEU A 168 -12.47 19.72 1.33
N GLY A 169 -11.94 20.31 0.25
CA GLY A 169 -10.63 20.96 0.23
C GLY A 169 -9.48 19.96 0.17
N ASP A 170 -8.32 20.43 -0.25
CA ASP A 170 -7.27 19.54 -0.75
C ASP A 170 -6.55 18.79 0.36
N ILE A 171 -6.17 19.54 1.42
CA ILE A 171 -5.40 18.99 2.53
C ILE A 171 -6.27 18.04 3.35
N LEU A 172 -7.53 18.41 3.60
CA LEU A 172 -8.48 17.55 4.33
C LEU A 172 -8.87 16.33 3.49
N GLY A 173 -9.06 16.48 2.19
CA GLY A 173 -9.30 15.38 1.26
C GLY A 173 -8.14 14.37 1.25
N LEU A 174 -6.89 14.85 1.25
CA LEU A 174 -5.70 14.00 1.39
C LEU A 174 -5.66 13.30 2.75
N ALA A 175 -5.97 14.02 3.84
CA ALA A 175 -6.01 13.44 5.18
C ALA A 175 -6.98 12.24 5.26
N ILE A 176 -8.20 12.42 4.77
CA ILE A 176 -9.23 11.38 4.75
C ILE A 176 -8.81 10.25 3.81
N TYR A 177 -8.26 10.56 2.64
CA TYR A 177 -7.76 9.56 1.69
C TYR A 177 -6.72 8.63 2.34
N TYR A 178 -5.68 9.22 2.94
CA TYR A 178 -4.61 8.47 3.59
C TYR A 178 -5.11 7.68 4.80
N ALA A 179 -6.05 8.23 5.57
CA ALA A 179 -6.68 7.53 6.68
C ALA A 179 -7.47 6.30 6.22
N LEU A 180 -8.37 6.45 5.24
CA LEU A 180 -9.18 5.34 4.71
C LEU A 180 -8.33 4.26 4.06
N MET A 181 -7.33 4.66 3.28
CA MET A 181 -6.40 3.71 2.66
C MET A 181 -5.55 3.00 3.72
N GLY A 182 -5.10 3.71 4.76
CA GLY A 182 -4.38 3.15 5.90
C GLY A 182 -5.18 2.09 6.64
N LEU A 183 -6.45 2.37 6.96
CA LEU A 183 -7.38 1.41 7.55
C LEU A 183 -7.59 0.19 6.66
N THR A 184 -7.78 0.40 5.36
CA THR A 184 -7.96 -0.68 4.38
C THR A 184 -6.75 -1.61 4.36
N LEU A 185 -5.54 -1.06 4.37
CA LEU A 185 -4.28 -1.82 4.41
C LEU A 185 -4.10 -2.57 5.73
N LEU A 186 -4.45 -1.94 6.86
CA LEU A 186 -4.41 -2.62 8.16
C LEU A 186 -5.36 -3.80 8.22
N LEU A 187 -6.59 -3.64 7.71
CA LEU A 187 -7.57 -4.72 7.65
C LEU A 187 -7.08 -5.84 6.71
N SER A 188 -6.62 -5.49 5.51
CA SER A 188 -6.14 -6.46 4.53
C SER A 188 -4.91 -7.23 5.03
N GLY A 189 -3.92 -6.53 5.56
CA GLY A 189 -2.70 -7.11 6.11
C GLY A 189 -2.96 -7.91 7.38
N GLY A 190 -3.83 -7.42 8.27
CA GLY A 190 -4.21 -8.10 9.51
C GLY A 190 -4.97 -9.40 9.26
N LEU A 191 -5.92 -9.40 8.32
CA LEU A 191 -6.63 -10.63 7.91
C LEU A 191 -5.68 -11.63 7.26
N THR A 192 -4.76 -11.16 6.42
CA THR A 192 -3.74 -12.00 5.78
C THR A 192 -2.80 -12.61 6.83
N LEU A 193 -2.28 -11.80 7.76
CA LEU A 193 -1.41 -12.27 8.83
C LEU A 193 -2.11 -13.27 9.73
N ARG A 194 -3.37 -13.00 10.11
CA ARG A 194 -4.17 -13.94 10.92
C ARG A 194 -4.37 -15.26 10.21
N SER A 195 -4.68 -15.22 8.91
CA SER A 195 -4.83 -16.43 8.09
C SER A 195 -3.50 -17.20 7.99
N TYR A 196 -2.39 -16.48 7.79
CA TYR A 196 -1.06 -17.03 7.72
C TYR A 196 -0.63 -17.74 9.02
N LEU A 197 -0.82 -17.09 10.17
CA LEU A 197 -0.47 -17.65 11.48
C LEU A 197 -1.31 -18.88 11.85
N LYS A 198 -2.55 -18.97 11.34
CA LYS A 198 -3.38 -20.18 11.51
C LYS A 198 -2.89 -21.36 10.65
N GLN A 199 -2.29 -21.07 9.49
CA GLN A 199 -1.86 -22.09 8.53
C GLN A 199 -0.42 -22.56 8.74
N ALA A 200 0.42 -21.76 9.40
CA ALA A 200 1.80 -22.09 9.73
C ALA A 200 2.01 -22.12 11.26
N PRO A 201 1.69 -23.24 11.94
CA PRO A 201 1.97 -23.41 13.36
C PRO A 201 3.46 -23.25 13.66
N ALA A 202 3.80 -22.73 14.84
CA ALA A 202 5.19 -22.65 15.27
C ALA A 202 5.81 -24.06 15.39
N PRO A 203 7.12 -24.22 15.09
CA PRO A 203 7.82 -25.48 15.34
C PRO A 203 7.61 -25.86 16.81
N ARG A 204 7.19 -27.10 17.07
CA ARG A 204 7.22 -27.64 18.44
C ARG A 204 8.68 -27.76 18.82
N GLU A 205 9.08 -27.16 19.93
CA GLU A 205 10.34 -27.48 20.59
C GLU A 205 10.25 -28.96 20.96
N GLU A 206 10.97 -29.81 20.24
CA GLU A 206 11.15 -31.21 20.67
C GLU A 206 11.89 -31.15 22.02
N PRO A 207 11.37 -31.80 23.08
CA PRO A 207 12.08 -31.85 24.35
C PRO A 207 13.44 -32.50 24.09
N ASP A 208 14.53 -31.83 24.49
CA ASP A 208 15.87 -32.44 24.49
C ASP A 208 15.74 -33.80 25.20
N GLU A 209 15.92 -34.89 24.44
CA GLU A 209 16.03 -36.23 25.00
C GLU A 209 17.32 -36.27 25.84
N SER A 210 17.14 -36.11 27.16
CA SER A 210 18.19 -36.24 28.19
C SER A 210 18.46 -37.68 28.57
#